data_AF-P59354-F1
#
_entry.id   AF-P59354-F1
#
_cell.length_a   1.000
_cell.length_b   1.000
_cell.length_c   1.000
_cell.angle_alpha   90.00
_cell.angle_beta   90.00
_cell.angle_gamma   90.00
#
_symmetry.space_group_name_H-M   'P 1'
#
loop_
_entity.id
_entity.type
_entity.pdbx_description
1 polymer ?
#
loop_
_entity_poly.entity_id
_entity_poly.type
_entity_poly.pdbx_seq_one_letter_code
_entity_poly.pdbx_strand_id
1 'polypeptide(L)' 'GRDAYIAQPENCVYECAKNSYCNDLCTKNGAKSGYCQWLGKYGNACWCEDLPDNVPIRIPGKCHF' A
#
# COMPACT_ATOMS: atom_id res chain seq x y z
N GLY A 1 11.42 8.66 2.21
CA GLY A 1 10.36 7.71 2.61
C GLY A 1 9.08 8.50 2.80
N ARG A 2 7.93 7.90 2.51
CA ARG A 2 6.61 8.55 2.62
C ARG A 2 5.54 7.55 3.03
N ASP A 3 4.52 8.05 3.70
CA ASP A 3 3.36 7.25 4.09
C ASP A 3 2.35 7.22 2.94
N ALA A 4 2.00 6.03 2.46
CA ALA A 4 1.13 5.89 1.31
C ALA A 4 0.53 4.48 1.19
N TYR A 5 -0.52 4.36 0.37
CA TYR A 5 -0.97 3.07 -0.14
C TYR A 5 0.07 2.55 -1.13
N ILE A 6 0.68 1.40 -0.84
CA ILE A 6 1.56 0.72 -1.80
C ILE A 6 0.72 0.23 -2.99
N ALA A 7 1.25 0.42 -4.20
CA ALA A 7 0.58 0.00 -5.42
C ALA A 7 1.22 -1.24 -6.02
N GLN A 8 0.35 -2.11 -6.54
CA GLN A 8 0.70 -3.08 -7.56
C GLN A 8 1.14 -2.35 -8.83
N PRO A 9 1.71 -3.07 -9.81
CA PRO A 9 1.68 -2.60 -11.18
C PRO A 9 0.28 -2.06 -11.53
N GLU A 10 0.26 -1.04 -12.39
CA GLU A 10 -0.95 -0.57 -13.06
C GLU A 10 -1.90 0.21 -12.13
N ASN A 11 -1.32 0.81 -11.08
CA ASN A 11 -1.97 1.75 -10.17
C ASN A 11 -3.11 1.12 -9.34
N CYS A 12 -3.04 -0.19 -9.12
CA CYS A 12 -3.97 -0.93 -8.27
C CYS A 12 -3.45 -1.00 -6.83
N VAL A 13 -4.34 -1.00 -5.84
CA VAL A 13 -3.94 -1.20 -4.44
C VAL A 13 -3.77 -2.69 -4.14
N TYR A 14 -2.99 -3.02 -3.11
CA TYR A 14 -3.05 -4.34 -2.50
C TYR A 14 -4.25 -4.40 -1.55
N GLU A 15 -5.32 -5.07 -1.97
CA GLU A 15 -6.49 -5.30 -1.12
C GLU A 15 -6.12 -6.13 0.11
N CYS A 16 -6.77 -5.86 1.25
CA CYS A 16 -6.41 -6.50 2.50
C CYS A 16 -7.61 -6.80 3.40
N ALA A 17 -7.40 -7.78 4.28
CA ALA A 17 -8.33 -8.12 5.36
C ALA A 17 -7.63 -8.33 6.72
N LYS A 18 -6.30 -8.17 6.79
CA LYS A 18 -5.48 -8.41 7.98
C LYS A 18 -4.29 -7.47 8.00
N ASN A 19 -3.95 -6.95 9.18
CA ASN A 19 -2.79 -6.06 9.35
C ASN A 19 -1.46 -6.77 9.09
N SER A 20 -1.32 -8.03 9.49
CA SER A 20 -0.07 -8.78 9.29
C SER A 20 0.33 -8.90 7.82
N TYR A 21 -0.66 -9.07 6.92
CA TYR A 21 -0.42 -9.11 5.48
C TYR A 21 0.23 -7.81 4.97
N CYS A 22 -0.34 -6.66 5.36
CA CYS A 22 0.17 -5.36 4.94
C CYS A 22 1.51 -5.04 5.61
N ASN A 23 1.70 -5.41 6.89
CA ASN A 23 2.97 -5.24 7.56
C ASN A 23 4.10 -5.98 6.83
N ASP A 24 3.86 -7.26 6.51
CA ASP A 24 4.84 -8.07 5.79
C ASP A 24 5.09 -7.52 4.38
N LEU A 25 4.05 -7.09 3.67
CA LEU A 25 4.19 -6.49 2.34
C LEU A 25 5.03 -5.20 2.40
N CYS A 26 4.69 -4.28 3.29
CA CYS A 26 5.35 -2.98 3.40
C CYS A 26 6.81 -3.13 3.85
N THR A 27 7.08 -3.94 4.87
CA THR A 27 8.45 -4.17 5.36
C THR A 27 9.33 -4.90 4.34
N LYS A 28 8.79 -5.85 3.57
CA LYS A 28 9.49 -6.47 2.43
C LYS A 28 9.85 -5.46 1.33
N ASN A 29 9.11 -4.36 1.21
CA ASN A 29 9.39 -3.26 0.27
C ASN A 29 10.18 -2.11 0.92
N GLY A 30 10.78 -2.32 2.09
CA GLY A 30 11.65 -1.36 2.76
C GLY A 30 10.94 -0.27 3.57
N ALA A 31 9.62 -0.38 3.76
CA ALA A 31 8.90 0.47 4.70
C ALA A 31 9.21 0.10 6.15
N LYS A 32 8.97 1.01 7.09
CA LYS A 32 9.11 0.76 8.53
C LYS A 32 8.02 -0.19 9.06
N SER A 33 6.79 -0.03 8.58
CA SER A 33 5.64 -0.81 8.99
C SER A 33 4.55 -0.78 7.92
N GLY A 34 3.49 -1.57 8.11
CA GLY A 34 2.29 -1.45 7.30
C GLY A 34 1.07 -2.04 7.99
N TYR A 35 -0.11 -1.60 7.58
CA TYR A 35 -1.37 -2.11 8.11
C TYR A 35 -2.50 -2.04 7.07
N CYS A 36 -3.59 -2.74 7.34
CA CYS A 36 -4.76 -2.72 6.47
C CYS A 36 -5.60 -1.49 6.80
N GLN A 37 -5.60 -0.50 5.91
CA GLN A 37 -6.44 0.67 6.07
C GLN A 37 -7.88 0.31 5.67
N TRP A 38 -8.73 0.13 6.68
CA TRP A 38 -10.14 -0.19 6.50
C TRP A 38 -10.93 1.02 6.01
N LEU A 39 -11.84 0.79 5.05
CA LEU A 39 -12.69 1.82 4.45
C LEU A 39 -11.91 3.07 4.01
N GLY A 40 -10.68 2.86 3.54
CA GLY A 40 -9.82 3.93 3.05
C GLY A 40 -10.31 4.51 1.74
N LYS A 41 -9.60 5.53 1.26
CA LYS A 41 -9.87 6.21 -0.03
C LYS A 41 -9.96 5.25 -1.22
N TYR A 42 -9.29 4.11 -1.12
CA TYR A 42 -9.23 3.08 -2.15
C TYR A 42 -9.78 1.73 -1.68
N GLY A 43 -10.71 1.73 -0.71
CA GLY A 43 -11.25 0.52 -0.09
C GLY A 43 -10.36 0.00 1.03
N ASN A 44 -10.44 -1.31 1.30
CA ASN A 44 -9.57 -1.97 2.28
C ASN A 44 -8.23 -2.28 1.61
N ALA A 45 -7.24 -1.43 1.85
CA ALA A 45 -5.97 -1.48 1.14
C ALA A 45 -4.76 -1.32 2.08
N CYS A 46 -3.63 -1.90 1.70
CA CYS A 46 -2.40 -1.78 2.48
C CYS A 46 -1.84 -0.37 2.47
N TRP A 47 -1.69 0.21 3.66
CA TRP A 47 -1.00 1.46 3.91
C TRP A 47 0.38 1.15 4.51
N CYS A 48 1.43 1.75 3.97
CA CYS A 48 2.80 1.61 4.44
C CYS A 48 3.29 2.89 5.09
N GLU A 49 3.98 2.78 6.21
CA GLU A 49 4.63 3.89 6.90
C GLU A 49 6.12 3.94 6.51
N ASP A 50 6.60 5.11 6.12
CA ASP A 50 7.97 5.36 5.66
C ASP A 50 8.40 4.48 4.47
N LEU A 51 7.51 4.32 3.47
CA LEU A 51 7.81 3.56 2.26
C LEU A 51 8.87 4.29 1.40
N PRO A 52 9.92 3.61 0.91
CA PRO A 52 10.96 4.22 0.08
C PRO A 52 10.42 4.91 -1.18
N ASP A 53 11.09 5.99 -1.60
CA ASP A 53 10.62 6.86 -2.69
C ASP A 53 10.65 6.20 -4.07
N ASN A 54 11.41 5.11 -4.21
CA ASN A 54 11.49 4.28 -5.42
C ASN A 54 10.40 3.20 -5.52
N VAL A 55 9.58 2.99 -4.48
CA VAL A 55 8.49 2.00 -4.52
C VAL A 55 7.20 2.64 -5.07
N PRO A 56 6.50 1.98 -6.02
CA PRO A 56 5.22 2.46 -6.53
C PRO A 56 4.16 2.64 -5.44
N ILE A 57 3.47 3.78 -5.49
CA ILE A 57 2.31 4.05 -4.63
C ILE A 57 1.08 4.28 -5.47
N ARG A 58 -0.08 4.16 -4.83
CA ARG A 58 -1.36 4.48 -5.44
C ARG A 58 -1.44 5.98 -5.69
N ILE A 59 -1.57 6.36 -6.95
CA ILE A 59 -1.80 7.75 -7.39
C ILE A 59 -3.25 7.93 -7.84
N PRO A 60 -3.87 9.12 -7.78
CA PRO A 60 -5.22 9.33 -8.30
C PRO A 60 -5.40 8.83 -9.75
N GLY A 61 -6.53 8.20 -10.05
CA GLY A 61 -6.80 7.60 -11.37
C GLY A 61 -7.37 6.20 -11.28
N LYS A 62 -7.55 5.54 -12.42
CA LYS A 62 -8.04 4.15 -12.47
C LYS A 62 -6.91 3.16 -12.14
N CYS A 63 -7.31 2.02 -11.57
CA CYS A 63 -6.52 0.79 -11.60
C CYS A 63 -6.71 0.20 -13.00
N HIS A 64 -5.62 -0.16 -13.66
CA HIS A 64 -5.63 -0.77 -14.99
C HIS A 64 -5.37 -2.27 -14.82
N PHE A 65 -6.14 -3.11 -15.50
CA PHE A 65 -5.98 -4.56 -15.49
C PHE A 65 -5.29 -5.02 -16.78
#